data_AF-A0A671RUG3-F1
#
_entry.id   AF-A0A671RUG3-F1
#
_cell.length_a   1.000
_cell.length_b   1.000
_cell.length_c   1.000
_cell.angle_alpha   90.00
_cell.angle_beta   90.00
_cell.angle_gamma   90.00
#
_symmetry.space_group_name_H-M   'P 1'
#
loop_
_entity.id
_entity.type
_entity.pdbx_description
1 polymer ?
#
loop_
_entity_poly.entity_id
_entity_poly.type
_entity_poly.pdbx_seq_one_letter_code
_entity_poly.pdbx_strand_id
1 'polypeptide(L)'
;QTIRYRPSLQRRHAKSGVLLGGSRNVIGNHWTKPWGVQSFSQRANVLQSLVPTIPNTPLKTKTFVGAKLTATDLPEILGNLRCNLNRNTRWHWRHEPQVTALQWGYKLEETFPRSTHYYDYVLAADVVYHHDCLAELLDTMLHFCQMGTTVIFANKVRYQSDLVFIENFQKAFNTTLLTELDEVRIYSATMRF
;
A
#
# COMPACT_ATOMS: atom_id res chain seq x y z
N GLN A 1 17.89 47.94 9.73
CA GLN A 1 18.28 46.53 9.97
C GLN A 1 17.04 45.67 9.71
N THR A 2 17.06 44.84 8.66
CA THR A 2 15.90 44.01 8.28
C THR A 2 16.14 42.59 8.79
N ILE A 3 15.41 42.21 9.84
CA ILE A 3 15.47 40.86 10.42
C ILE A 3 14.82 39.89 9.42
N ARG A 4 15.63 39.06 8.75
CA ARG A 4 15.12 37.93 7.95
C ARG A 4 14.56 36.88 8.91
N TYR A 5 13.23 36.74 8.93
CA TYR A 5 12.56 35.61 9.56
C TYR A 5 13.00 34.32 8.83
N ARG A 6 13.88 33.54 9.45
CA ARG A 6 14.10 32.14 9.06
C ARG A 6 12.99 31.32 9.72
N PRO A 7 12.08 30.68 8.97
CA PRO A 7 11.15 29.73 9.57
C PRO A 7 11.99 28.65 10.24
N SER A 8 11.72 28.39 11.51
CA SER A 8 12.28 27.23 12.21
C SER A 8 11.94 25.99 11.39
N LEU A 9 12.96 25.25 10.96
CA LEU A 9 12.77 23.90 10.45
C LEU A 9 12.25 23.05 11.62
N GLN A 10 10.93 23.02 11.84
CA GLN A 10 10.30 21.87 12.47
C GLN A 10 10.78 20.67 11.67
N ARG A 11 11.57 19.79 12.32
CA ARG A 11 11.95 18.49 11.75
C ARG A 11 10.64 17.77 11.43
N ARG A 12 10.19 17.83 10.18
CA ARG A 12 9.04 17.04 9.73
C ARG A 12 9.40 15.59 10.01
N HIS A 13 8.66 14.94 10.90
CA HIS A 13 8.80 13.51 11.11
C HIS A 13 8.64 12.81 9.76
N ALA A 14 9.53 11.86 9.48
CA ALA A 14 9.43 11.05 8.28
C ALA A 14 8.10 10.30 8.31
N LYS A 15 7.29 10.47 7.26
CA LYS A 15 6.03 9.74 7.11
C LYS A 15 6.29 8.24 7.07
N SER A 16 5.37 7.42 7.56
CA SER A 16 5.44 5.96 7.50
C SER A 16 4.33 5.37 6.65
N GLY A 17 4.60 4.23 6.02
CA GLY A 17 3.58 3.51 5.28
C GLY A 17 3.79 1.99 5.30
N VAL A 18 2.69 1.26 5.24
CA VAL A 18 2.67 -0.19 5.04
C VAL A 18 2.11 -0.52 3.66
N LEU A 19 2.80 -1.37 2.90
CA LEU A 19 2.37 -1.85 1.59
C LEU A 19 1.89 -3.30 1.71
N LEU A 20 0.60 -3.51 1.45
CA LEU A 20 -0.02 -4.83 1.45
C LEU A 20 0.25 -5.53 0.10
N GLY A 21 1.07 -6.57 0.13
CA GLY A 21 1.27 -7.49 -0.99
C GLY A 21 0.16 -8.53 -1.09
N GLY A 22 -0.08 -9.04 -2.30
CA GLY A 22 -1.13 -10.01 -2.62
C GLY A 22 -0.61 -11.12 -3.53
N SER A 23 0.61 -11.59 -3.29
CA SER A 23 1.21 -12.66 -4.09
C SER A 23 0.74 -14.04 -3.59
N ARG A 24 0.60 -15.04 -4.48
CA ARG A 24 0.22 -16.43 -4.10
C ARG A 24 1.42 -17.24 -3.60
N ASN A 25 1.15 -18.20 -2.70
CA ASN A 25 1.94 -19.41 -2.49
C ASN A 25 2.18 -20.12 -3.84
N VAL A 26 3.43 -20.25 -4.28
CA VAL A 26 3.80 -21.09 -5.44
C VAL A 26 4.43 -22.37 -4.92
N ILE A 27 3.59 -23.36 -4.60
CA ILE A 27 4.03 -24.75 -4.41
C ILE A 27 3.52 -25.53 -5.63
N GLY A 28 4.38 -25.67 -6.66
CA GLY A 28 4.07 -26.50 -7.84
C GLY A 28 4.66 -25.95 -9.15
N ASN A 29 5.45 -26.78 -9.83
CA ASN A 29 6.20 -26.48 -11.06
C ASN A 29 5.36 -26.36 -12.34
N HIS A 30 4.18 -25.72 -12.31
CA HIS A 30 3.39 -25.54 -13.52
C HIS A 30 2.97 -24.08 -13.74
N TRP A 31 3.82 -23.37 -14.47
CA TRP A 31 3.49 -22.12 -15.13
C TRP A 31 2.61 -22.40 -16.34
N THR A 32 1.35 -21.96 -16.31
CA THR A 32 0.55 -21.74 -17.52
C THR A 32 -0.01 -20.32 -17.52
N LYS A 33 0.89 -19.32 -17.54
CA LYS A 33 0.79 -17.98 -18.18
C LYS A 33 1.86 -17.01 -17.63
N PRO A 34 2.37 -16.05 -18.43
CA PRO A 34 3.63 -15.32 -18.18
C PRO A 34 3.58 -14.20 -17.13
N TRP A 35 2.82 -14.35 -16.04
CA TRP A 35 2.57 -13.28 -15.07
C TRP A 35 3.48 -13.31 -13.83
N GLY A 36 4.52 -14.14 -13.84
CA GLY A 36 5.24 -14.57 -12.63
C GLY A 36 6.28 -13.67 -12.00
N VAL A 37 6.80 -12.69 -12.74
CA VAL A 37 7.98 -11.91 -12.29
C VAL A 37 7.78 -10.41 -12.45
N GLN A 38 6.75 -9.98 -13.19
CA GLN A 38 6.48 -8.57 -13.50
C GLN A 38 5.45 -7.90 -12.58
N SER A 39 4.64 -8.66 -11.83
CA SER A 39 3.47 -8.10 -11.12
C SER A 39 3.85 -7.10 -10.01
N PHE A 40 4.76 -7.43 -9.10
CA PHE A 40 5.14 -6.48 -8.04
C PHE A 40 5.91 -5.25 -8.58
N SER A 41 6.80 -5.46 -9.56
CA SER A 41 7.60 -4.36 -10.14
C SER A 41 6.73 -3.39 -10.95
N GLN A 42 5.73 -3.88 -11.69
CA GLN A 42 4.76 -3.01 -12.38
C GLN A 42 3.79 -2.36 -11.38
N ARG A 43 3.31 -3.09 -10.36
CA ARG A 43 2.32 -2.58 -9.37
C ARG A 43 2.89 -1.54 -8.40
N ALA A 44 4.15 -1.69 -7.97
CA ALA A 44 4.84 -0.68 -7.17
C ALA A 44 5.16 0.58 -8.00
N ASN A 45 5.49 0.42 -9.28
CA ASN A 45 5.67 1.54 -10.21
C ASN A 45 4.35 2.27 -10.50
N VAL A 46 3.22 1.57 -10.51
CA VAL A 46 1.87 2.15 -10.62
C VAL A 46 1.55 3.04 -9.41
N LEU A 47 1.81 2.61 -8.17
CA LEU A 47 1.66 3.50 -7.01
C LEU A 47 2.69 4.64 -6.99
N GLN A 48 3.95 4.38 -7.38
CA GLN A 48 4.97 5.43 -7.48
C GLN A 48 4.68 6.48 -8.57
N SER A 49 3.97 6.11 -9.65
CA SER A 49 3.61 7.00 -10.77
C SER A 49 2.24 7.67 -10.60
N LEU A 50 1.27 7.01 -9.97
CA LEU A 50 -0.10 7.53 -9.80
C LEU A 50 -0.25 8.48 -8.62
N VAL A 51 0.44 8.23 -7.52
CA VAL A 51 0.46 9.13 -6.35
C VAL A 51 0.86 10.58 -6.71
N PRO A 52 1.87 10.81 -7.59
CA PRO A 52 2.17 12.10 -8.20
C PRO A 52 1.06 12.89 -8.88
N THR A 53 0.15 12.21 -9.57
CA THR A 53 -0.72 12.81 -10.58
C THR A 53 -2.12 13.13 -10.08
N ILE A 54 -2.41 12.80 -8.81
CA ILE A 54 -3.74 13.01 -8.21
C ILE A 54 -3.86 14.49 -7.77
N PRO A 55 -4.76 15.28 -8.39
CA PRO A 55 -4.97 16.68 -8.01
C PRO A 55 -5.39 16.78 -6.54
N ASN A 56 -4.86 17.76 -5.81
CA ASN A 56 -5.22 18.06 -4.42
C ASN A 56 -4.93 16.96 -3.36
N THR A 57 -4.16 15.92 -3.69
CA THR A 57 -3.60 15.05 -2.63
C THR A 57 -2.36 15.69 -2.00
N PRO A 58 -2.16 15.59 -0.67
CA PRO A 58 -0.93 16.04 -0.02
C PRO A 58 0.30 15.21 -0.44
N LEU A 59 0.10 14.14 -1.20
CA LEU A 59 1.11 13.22 -1.72
C LEU A 59 1.79 13.76 -3.00
N LYS A 60 2.29 15.00 -2.98
CA LYS A 60 3.20 15.47 -4.04
C LYS A 60 4.51 14.67 -3.96
N THR A 61 4.66 13.65 -4.81
CA THR A 61 5.86 13.04 -5.46
C THR A 61 7.20 12.85 -4.72
N LYS A 62 7.46 13.52 -3.61
CA LYS A 62 8.67 13.43 -2.78
C LYS A 62 8.49 12.58 -1.53
N THR A 63 7.30 12.02 -1.30
CA THR A 63 6.95 11.35 -0.05
C THR A 63 7.66 10.00 0.13
N PHE A 64 7.85 9.18 -0.91
CA PHE A 64 8.49 7.86 -0.72
C PHE A 64 10.00 7.91 -0.51
N VAL A 65 10.70 8.85 -1.14
CA VAL A 65 12.16 9.00 -0.98
C VAL A 65 12.53 9.30 0.48
N GLY A 66 11.61 9.88 1.27
CA GLY A 66 11.81 10.23 2.68
C GLY A 66 10.99 9.45 3.70
N ALA A 67 10.12 8.52 3.28
CA ALA A 67 9.23 7.80 4.18
C ALA A 67 9.85 6.49 4.69
N LYS A 68 9.41 6.04 5.86
CA LYS A 68 9.68 4.70 6.37
C LYS A 68 8.65 3.73 5.78
N LEU A 69 9.11 2.77 4.98
CA LEU A 69 8.24 1.80 4.32
C LEU A 69 8.38 0.42 4.94
N THR A 70 7.25 -0.21 5.25
CA THR A 70 7.15 -1.64 5.56
C THR A 70 6.40 -2.33 4.42
N ALA A 71 7.10 -3.14 3.64
CA ALA A 71 6.50 -3.95 2.59
C ALA A 71 6.18 -5.35 3.12
N THR A 72 4.95 -5.81 2.88
CA THR A 72 4.47 -7.08 3.39
C THR A 72 3.99 -7.99 2.28
N ASP A 73 4.20 -9.29 2.42
CA ASP A 73 3.61 -10.32 1.56
C ASP A 73 3.66 -11.67 2.30
N LEU A 74 3.23 -12.75 1.64
CA LEU A 74 3.35 -14.08 2.22
C LEU A 74 4.82 -14.49 2.45
N PRO A 75 5.13 -15.30 3.47
CA PRO A 75 6.50 -15.67 3.85
C PRO A 75 7.35 -16.18 2.68
N GLU A 76 6.78 -17.00 1.82
CA GLU A 76 7.44 -17.62 0.68
C GLU A 76 7.80 -16.63 -0.44
N ILE A 77 7.18 -15.45 -0.48
CA ILE A 77 7.43 -14.42 -1.51
C ILE A 77 8.41 -13.33 -1.03
N LEU A 78 8.76 -13.30 0.26
CA LEU A 78 9.60 -12.24 0.83
C LEU A 78 10.97 -12.09 0.17
N GLY A 79 11.58 -13.20 -0.27
CA GLY A 79 12.85 -13.18 -1.01
C GLY A 79 12.73 -12.41 -2.33
N ASN A 80 11.66 -12.65 -3.09
CA ASN A 80 11.37 -11.95 -4.34
C ASN A 80 11.02 -10.49 -4.10
N LEU A 81 10.22 -10.21 -3.06
CA LEU A 81 9.87 -8.85 -2.64
C LEU A 81 11.12 -8.04 -2.31
N ARG A 82 12.04 -8.59 -1.52
CA ARG A 82 13.31 -7.94 -1.16
C ARG A 82 14.17 -7.68 -2.40
N CYS A 83 14.29 -8.65 -3.30
CA CYS A 83 15.01 -8.48 -4.57
C CYS A 83 14.40 -7.36 -5.42
N ASN A 84 13.08 -7.31 -5.54
CA ASN A 84 12.38 -6.30 -6.35
C ASN A 84 12.50 -4.89 -5.77
N LEU A 85 12.38 -4.74 -4.44
CA LEU A 85 12.64 -3.47 -3.77
C LEU A 85 14.07 -3.03 -4.06
N ASN A 86 15.06 -3.87 -3.75
CA ASN A 86 16.46 -3.54 -3.96
C ASN A 86 16.79 -3.19 -5.41
N ARG A 87 16.15 -3.80 -6.41
CA ARG A 87 16.37 -3.49 -7.83
C ARG A 87 15.79 -2.13 -8.23
N ASN A 88 14.56 -1.83 -7.84
CA ASN A 88 13.86 -0.62 -8.31
C ASN A 88 14.24 0.65 -7.57
N THR A 89 14.85 0.51 -6.40
CA THR A 89 14.97 1.63 -5.46
C THR A 89 16.34 1.72 -4.78
N ARG A 90 17.31 0.92 -5.26
CA ARG A 90 18.71 1.03 -4.84
C ARG A 90 19.15 2.50 -4.96
N TRP A 91 19.73 3.03 -3.89
CA TRP A 91 20.26 4.41 -3.82
C TRP A 91 19.24 5.55 -3.74
N HIS A 92 17.93 5.25 -3.73
CA HIS A 92 16.88 6.28 -3.71
C HIS A 92 16.14 6.40 -2.37
N TRP A 93 16.50 5.61 -1.35
CA TRP A 93 15.87 5.68 -0.04
C TRP A 93 16.65 6.53 0.96
N ARG A 94 15.94 7.39 1.70
CA ARG A 94 16.46 8.00 2.93
C ARG A 94 16.41 7.04 4.14
N HIS A 95 15.51 6.06 4.10
CA HIS A 95 15.32 5.04 5.13
C HIS A 95 15.21 3.66 4.48
N GLU A 96 15.97 2.68 4.97
CA GLU A 96 15.91 1.32 4.44
C GLU A 96 14.50 0.73 4.62
N PRO A 97 13.87 0.19 3.56
CA PRO A 97 12.55 -0.42 3.67
C PRO A 97 12.62 -1.72 4.47
N GLN A 98 11.66 -1.91 5.37
CA GLN A 98 11.44 -3.17 6.06
C GLN A 98 10.65 -4.12 5.16
N VAL A 99 11.01 -5.39 5.18
CA VAL A 99 10.29 -6.46 4.48
C VAL A 99 9.89 -7.49 5.53
N THR A 100 8.60 -7.79 5.63
CA THR A 100 8.07 -8.66 6.68
C THR A 100 6.92 -9.52 6.17
N ALA A 101 6.74 -10.69 6.78
CA ALA A 101 5.62 -11.58 6.47
C ALA A 101 4.30 -10.97 6.95
N LEU A 102 3.27 -11.05 6.10
CA LEU A 102 1.90 -10.77 6.49
C LEU A 102 0.96 -11.64 5.65
N GLN A 103 0.19 -12.46 6.34
CA GLN A 103 -0.99 -13.10 5.79
C GLN A 103 -2.21 -12.29 6.23
N TRP A 104 -3.06 -11.90 5.28
CA TRP A 104 -4.24 -11.08 5.58
C TRP A 104 -5.14 -11.76 6.60
N GLY A 105 -5.68 -10.97 7.55
CA GLY A 105 -6.60 -11.41 8.59
C GLY A 105 -5.98 -12.33 9.67
N TYR A 106 -4.76 -12.82 9.48
CA TYR A 106 -4.16 -13.80 10.37
C TYR A 106 -3.37 -13.15 11.50
N LYS A 107 -3.86 -13.32 12.74
CA LYS A 107 -3.15 -12.93 13.98
C LYS A 107 -2.60 -11.50 13.97
N LEU A 108 -3.37 -10.55 13.43
CA LEU A 108 -2.91 -9.18 13.18
C LEU A 108 -2.51 -8.45 14.47
N GLU A 109 -3.24 -8.60 15.58
CA GLU A 109 -2.88 -7.95 16.85
C GLU A 109 -1.66 -8.61 17.53
N GLU A 110 -1.41 -9.90 17.29
CA GLU A 110 -0.22 -10.59 17.82
C GLU A 110 1.05 -10.19 17.05
N THR A 111 0.94 -10.08 15.72
CA THR A 111 2.09 -9.86 14.82
C THR A 111 2.34 -8.39 14.51
N PHE A 112 1.28 -7.58 14.44
CA PHE A 112 1.30 -6.14 14.22
C PHE A 112 0.39 -5.41 15.23
N PRO A 113 0.70 -5.43 16.54
CA PRO A 113 -0.13 -4.77 17.54
C PRO A 113 -0.37 -3.30 17.20
N ARG A 114 -1.62 -2.83 17.28
CA ARG A 114 -1.97 -1.44 16.95
C ARG A 114 -1.26 -0.42 17.84
N SER A 115 -0.95 -0.82 19.08
CA SER A 115 -0.21 -0.03 20.06
C SER A 115 1.22 0.32 19.64
N THR A 116 1.83 -0.47 18.75
CA THR A 116 3.21 -0.29 18.31
C THR A 116 3.36 -0.08 16.81
N HIS A 117 2.35 -0.43 16.01
CA HIS A 117 2.35 -0.34 14.55
C HIS A 117 1.37 0.71 14.04
N TYR A 118 1.83 1.97 14.05
CA TYR A 118 1.11 3.10 13.48
C TYR A 118 1.73 3.53 12.15
N TYR A 119 0.89 3.67 11.13
CA TYR A 119 1.29 4.10 9.79
C TYR A 119 0.53 5.35 9.39
N ASP A 120 1.21 6.33 8.77
CA ASP A 120 0.50 7.45 8.14
C ASP A 120 -0.32 6.96 6.93
N TYR A 121 0.19 5.94 6.23
CA TYR A 121 -0.43 5.39 5.02
C TYR A 121 -0.53 3.87 5.01
N VAL A 122 -1.66 3.35 4.56
CA VAL A 122 -1.82 1.95 4.13
C VAL A 122 -1.95 1.94 2.62
N LEU A 123 -1.15 1.13 1.95
CA LEU A 123 -1.07 1.11 0.49
C LEU A 123 -1.44 -0.28 -0.02
N ALA A 124 -2.35 -0.32 -0.98
CA ALA A 124 -2.80 -1.56 -1.58
C ALA A 124 -3.03 -1.33 -3.08
N ALA A 125 -2.27 -2.00 -3.93
CA ALA A 125 -2.38 -1.88 -5.38
C ALA A 125 -2.53 -3.21 -6.07
N ASP A 126 -3.64 -3.37 -6.79
CA ASP A 126 -3.97 -4.58 -7.56
C ASP A 126 -3.91 -5.85 -6.69
N VAL A 127 -4.32 -5.71 -5.43
CA VAL A 127 -4.41 -6.78 -4.42
C VAL A 127 -5.74 -7.52 -4.46
N VAL A 128 -6.76 -6.90 -5.10
CA VAL A 128 -8.08 -7.49 -5.27
C VAL A 128 -8.05 -8.27 -6.57
N TYR A 129 -8.07 -9.58 -6.43
CA TYR A 129 -8.21 -10.53 -7.52
C TYR A 129 -9.13 -11.64 -7.06
N HIS A 130 -9.62 -12.49 -7.97
CA HIS A 130 -10.46 -13.66 -7.67
C HIS A 130 -9.79 -14.59 -6.63
N HIS A 131 -10.00 -14.25 -5.36
CA HIS A 131 -9.43 -14.88 -4.19
C HIS A 131 -10.53 -14.98 -3.14
N ASP A 132 -10.46 -16.07 -2.37
CA ASP A 132 -11.40 -16.35 -1.30
C ASP A 132 -11.13 -15.49 -0.04
N CYS A 133 -10.08 -14.67 -0.05
CA CYS A 133 -9.60 -13.93 1.13
C CYS A 133 -9.90 -12.42 1.10
N LEU A 134 -10.95 -12.00 0.39
CA LEU A 134 -11.31 -10.58 0.26
C LEU A 134 -11.81 -9.97 1.58
N ALA A 135 -12.42 -10.78 2.46
CA ALA A 135 -12.82 -10.32 3.79
C ALA A 135 -11.58 -10.05 4.67
N GLU A 136 -10.62 -10.96 4.65
CA GLU A 136 -9.38 -10.89 5.40
C GLU A 136 -8.51 -9.71 4.95
N LEU A 137 -8.50 -9.41 3.64
CA LEU A 137 -7.87 -8.20 3.12
C LEU A 137 -8.53 -6.94 3.73
N LEU A 138 -9.87 -6.89 3.75
CA LEU A 138 -10.59 -5.76 4.33
C LEU A 138 -10.31 -5.61 5.83
N ASP A 139 -10.31 -6.71 6.57
CA ASP A 139 -9.96 -6.75 8.00
C ASP A 139 -8.53 -6.25 8.24
N THR A 140 -7.60 -6.61 7.36
CA THR A 140 -6.21 -6.13 7.40
C THR A 140 -6.13 -4.63 7.17
N MET A 141 -6.86 -4.10 6.19
CA MET A 141 -6.92 -2.66 5.95
C MET A 141 -7.52 -1.92 7.15
N LEU A 142 -8.58 -2.45 7.76
CA LEU A 142 -9.20 -1.88 8.96
C LEU A 142 -8.25 -1.91 10.17
N HIS A 143 -7.51 -2.99 10.34
CA HIS A 143 -6.54 -3.13 11.43
C HIS A 143 -5.46 -2.05 11.39
N PHE A 144 -4.90 -1.78 10.21
CA PHE A 144 -3.87 -0.76 10.04
C PHE A 144 -4.42 0.67 9.93
N CYS A 145 -5.67 0.85 9.54
CA CYS A 145 -6.29 2.17 9.42
C CYS A 145 -6.71 2.74 10.78
N GLN A 146 -5.73 3.21 11.55
CA GLN A 146 -5.96 3.91 12.82
C GLN A 146 -6.32 5.39 12.62
N MET A 147 -6.68 6.11 13.69
CA MET A 147 -6.95 7.56 13.61
C MET A 147 -5.77 8.33 12.98
N GLY A 148 -6.05 9.12 11.94
CA GLY A 148 -5.02 9.86 11.19
C GLY A 148 -4.34 9.08 10.07
N THR A 149 -4.64 7.78 9.92
CA THR A 149 -4.15 6.96 8.81
C THR A 149 -4.96 7.21 7.54
N THR A 150 -4.29 7.23 6.39
CA THR A 150 -4.96 7.26 5.07
C THR A 150 -4.69 5.96 4.32
N VAL A 151 -5.73 5.26 3.91
CA VAL A 151 -5.64 4.12 3.01
C VAL A 151 -5.66 4.61 1.57
N ILE A 152 -4.68 4.24 0.77
CA ILE A 152 -4.66 4.42 -0.68
C ILE A 152 -4.83 3.06 -1.34
N PHE A 153 -5.97 2.87 -1.98
CA PHE A 153 -6.36 1.64 -2.64
C PHE A 153 -6.48 1.87 -4.14
N ALA A 154 -5.65 1.20 -4.94
CA ALA A 154 -5.70 1.25 -6.39
C ALA A 154 -6.01 -0.15 -6.94
N ASN A 155 -7.04 -0.27 -7.77
CA ASN A 155 -7.40 -1.57 -8.35
C ASN A 155 -7.92 -1.45 -9.76
N LYS A 156 -7.50 -2.38 -10.63
CA LYS A 156 -8.13 -2.55 -11.94
C LYS A 156 -9.36 -3.43 -11.78
N VAL A 157 -10.52 -2.90 -12.16
CA VAL A 157 -11.80 -3.64 -12.11
C VAL A 157 -11.83 -4.61 -13.28
N ARG A 158 -11.83 -5.91 -12.99
CA ARG A 158 -11.83 -6.99 -13.98
C ARG A 158 -13.07 -7.88 -13.86
N TYR A 159 -13.54 -8.08 -12.63
CA TYR A 159 -14.60 -9.03 -12.30
C TYR A 159 -15.64 -8.43 -11.37
N GLN A 160 -16.83 -9.06 -11.31
CA GLN A 160 -17.90 -8.64 -10.40
C GLN A 160 -17.48 -8.68 -8.93
N SER A 161 -16.60 -9.63 -8.55
CA SER A 161 -16.03 -9.70 -7.19
C SER A 161 -15.26 -8.44 -6.81
N ASP A 162 -14.63 -7.76 -7.77
CA ASP A 162 -13.89 -6.53 -7.51
C ASP A 162 -14.85 -5.40 -7.14
N LEU A 163 -16.01 -5.33 -7.83
CA LEU A 163 -17.07 -4.38 -7.51
C LEU A 163 -17.67 -4.64 -6.13
N VAL A 164 -17.90 -5.90 -5.78
CA VAL A 164 -18.39 -6.29 -4.44
C VAL A 164 -17.38 -5.90 -3.37
N PHE A 165 -16.08 -6.11 -3.59
CA PHE A 165 -15.06 -5.66 -2.65
C PHE A 165 -15.04 -4.13 -2.53
N ILE A 166 -15.09 -3.40 -3.65
CA ILE A 166 -15.14 -1.93 -3.64
C ILE A 166 -16.35 -1.43 -2.84
N GLU A 167 -17.52 -2.05 -3.01
CA GLU A 167 -18.72 -1.70 -2.25
C GLU A 167 -18.53 -1.93 -0.75
N ASN A 168 -17.98 -3.08 -0.35
CA ASN A 168 -17.68 -3.39 1.05
C ASN A 168 -16.62 -2.44 1.64
N PHE A 169 -15.60 -2.11 0.87
CA PHE A 169 -14.60 -1.11 1.23
C PHE A 169 -15.23 0.27 1.46
N GLN A 170 -16.12 0.71 0.58
CA GLN A 170 -16.85 1.98 0.73
C GLN A 170 -17.85 1.98 1.88
N LYS A 171 -18.37 0.81 2.28
CA LYS A 171 -19.17 0.65 3.50
C LYS A 171 -18.32 0.75 4.76
N ALA A 172 -17.12 0.16 4.75
CA ALA A 172 -16.20 0.14 5.89
C ALA A 172 -15.47 1.47 6.12
N PHE A 173 -15.18 2.23 5.07
CA PHE A 173 -14.37 3.46 5.15
C PHE A 173 -15.09 4.71 4.65
N ASN A 174 -14.68 5.87 5.17
CA ASN A 174 -14.98 7.15 4.55
C ASN A 174 -14.11 7.28 3.29
N THR A 175 -14.71 7.04 2.13
CA THR A 175 -13.99 6.83 0.86
C THR A 175 -14.18 8.00 -0.10
N THR A 176 -13.13 8.36 -0.82
CA THR A 176 -13.14 9.32 -1.94
C THR A 176 -12.46 8.69 -3.15
N LEU A 177 -13.16 8.65 -4.30
CA LEU A 177 -12.53 8.28 -5.58
C LEU A 177 -11.62 9.43 -6.01
N LEU A 178 -10.33 9.15 -6.13
CA LEU A 178 -9.31 10.13 -6.53
C LEU A 178 -9.21 10.24 -8.04
N THR A 179 -9.25 9.10 -8.75
CA THR A 179 -9.20 9.05 -10.21
C THR A 179 -9.62 7.67 -10.72
N GLU A 180 -10.04 7.63 -11.98
CA GLU A 180 -10.33 6.43 -12.75
C GLU A 180 -9.69 6.57 -14.13
N LEU A 181 -8.78 5.66 -14.46
CA LEU A 181 -8.05 5.64 -15.73
C LEU A 181 -7.86 4.20 -16.19
N ASP A 182 -8.22 3.90 -17.45
CA ASP A 182 -8.02 2.58 -18.07
C ASP A 182 -8.50 1.40 -17.19
N GLU A 183 -9.71 1.53 -16.63
CA GLU A 183 -10.37 0.57 -15.72
C GLU A 183 -9.69 0.44 -14.34
N VAL A 184 -8.65 1.22 -14.06
CA VAL A 184 -8.01 1.36 -12.75
C VAL A 184 -8.71 2.46 -11.97
N ARG A 185 -9.23 2.11 -10.79
CA ARG A 185 -9.79 3.08 -9.84
C ARG A 185 -8.85 3.26 -8.67
N ILE A 186 -8.62 4.51 -8.28
CA ILE A 186 -7.82 4.86 -7.10
C ILE A 186 -8.70 5.55 -6.09
N TYR A 187 -8.70 5.03 -4.87
CA TYR A 187 -9.45 5.55 -3.75
C TYR A 187 -8.50 6.04 -2.65
N SER A 188 -8.87 7.15 -2.02
CA SER A 188 -8.42 7.53 -0.68
C SER A 188 -9.50 7.13 0.31
N ALA A 189 -9.11 6.60 1.46
CA ALA A 189 -10.03 6.23 2.51
C ALA A 189 -9.45 6.55 3.89
N THR A 190 -10.33 6.92 4.82
CA THR A 190 -10.01 7.08 6.24
C THR A 190 -11.00 6.28 7.08
N MET A 191 -10.66 6.09 8.35
CA MET A 191 -11.57 5.44 9.30
C MET A 191 -12.94 6.12 9.31
N ARG A 192 -13.99 5.30 9.34
CA ARG A 192 -15.39 5.73 9.51
C ARG A 192 -15.73 5.65 11.00
N PHE A 193 -16.32 6.72 11.53
CA PHE A 193 -16.81 6.81 12.91
C PHE A 193 -18.31 6.59 12.96
#